data_AF-A0A7J2TIT5-F1
#
_entry.id   AF-A0A7J2TIT5-F1
#
_cell.length_a   1.000
_cell.length_b   1.000
_cell.length_c   1.000
_cell.angle_alpha   90.00
_cell.angle_beta   90.00
_cell.angle_gamma   90.00
#
_symmetry.space_group_name_H-M   'P 1'
#
loop_
_entity.id
_entity.type
_entity.pdbx_description
1 polymer ?
#
loop_
_entity_poly.entity_id
_entity_poly.type
_entity_poly.pdbx_seq_one_letter_code
_entity_poly.pdbx_strand_id
1 'polypeptide(L)'
;MARKGEIDPWNIDVIDVTDKFLRRIEEAKKLDLRVSGRVLLYAAILVRMKADAITRSMQPDECDVEIIENLAEEPLEDFEIEELPIAGRRRVRKICTLEDLIMELKKAEEMEKRRKKRREIADLNFVVSIPHDESMEKKILEVENFLTNILRKRKSITLFSVAESREKLLDLYISLLHLVSRKKFWMHQSEFYGDIEIRFYEEN
;
A
#
# COMPACT_ATOMS: atom_id res chain seq x y z
N MET A 1 -34.50 16.89 2.44
CA MET A 1 -33.69 17.89 1.73
C MET A 1 -34.34 18.26 0.42
N ALA A 2 -34.10 17.56 -0.71
CA ALA A 2 -34.75 17.92 -1.99
C ALA A 2 -36.29 17.90 -1.94
N ARG A 3 -36.92 16.81 -1.47
CA ARG A 3 -38.39 16.74 -1.30
C ARG A 3 -38.97 17.74 -0.27
N LYS A 4 -38.13 18.29 0.61
CA LYS A 4 -38.53 19.29 1.60
C LYS A 4 -38.30 20.73 1.11
N GLY A 5 -37.79 20.91 -0.11
CA GLY A 5 -37.45 22.23 -0.67
C GLY A 5 -36.17 22.86 -0.12
N GLU A 6 -35.37 22.12 0.65
CA GLU A 6 -34.14 22.66 1.28
C GLU A 6 -32.97 22.79 0.29
N ILE A 7 -33.06 22.13 -0.88
CA ILE A 7 -32.06 22.09 -1.95
C ILE A 7 -32.81 22.10 -3.29
N ASP A 8 -32.35 22.89 -4.25
CA ASP A 8 -32.82 22.87 -5.64
C ASP A 8 -32.26 21.63 -6.38
N PRO A 9 -33.09 20.74 -6.93
CA PRO A 9 -32.61 19.57 -7.67
C PRO A 9 -31.81 19.88 -8.94
N TRP A 10 -32.01 21.06 -9.54
CA TRP A 10 -31.42 21.43 -10.85
C TRP A 10 -30.13 22.24 -10.73
N ASN A 11 -29.90 22.85 -9.57
CA ASN A 11 -28.71 23.63 -9.28
C ASN A 11 -28.24 23.35 -7.86
N ILE A 12 -27.34 22.37 -7.74
CA ILE A 12 -26.82 21.94 -6.44
C ILE A 12 -25.46 22.55 -6.16
N ASP A 13 -25.35 23.23 -5.01
CA ASP A 13 -24.07 23.52 -4.39
C ASP A 13 -23.67 22.41 -3.41
N VAL A 14 -22.61 21.69 -3.76
CA VAL A 14 -22.05 20.60 -2.95
C VAL A 14 -21.65 21.07 -1.55
N ILE A 15 -21.18 22.32 -1.42
CA ILE A 15 -20.74 22.89 -0.15
C ILE A 15 -21.92 22.99 0.81
N ASP A 16 -22.99 23.65 0.36
CA ASP A 16 -24.23 23.84 1.11
C ASP A 16 -24.93 22.52 1.44
N VAL A 17 -24.99 21.61 0.46
CA VAL A 17 -25.61 20.30 0.66
C VAL A 17 -24.87 19.49 1.70
N THR A 18 -23.53 19.51 1.66
CA THR A 18 -22.69 18.82 2.64
C THR A 18 -22.95 19.33 4.05
N ASP A 19 -23.01 20.65 4.24
CA ASP A 19 -23.23 21.25 5.56
C ASP A 19 -24.64 20.97 6.12
N LYS A 20 -25.66 21.02 5.26
CA LYS A 20 -27.04 20.63 5.64
C LYS A 20 -27.11 19.14 5.99
N PHE A 21 -26.40 18.30 5.23
CA PHE A 21 -26.36 16.86 5.46
C PHE A 21 -25.67 16.49 6.79
N LEU A 22 -24.54 17.11 7.10
CA LEU A 22 -23.81 16.89 8.35
C LEU A 22 -24.63 17.33 9.57
N ARG A 23 -25.28 18.51 9.53
CA ARG A 23 -26.18 18.96 10.60
C ARG A 23 -27.29 17.96 10.88
N ARG A 24 -27.90 17.41 9.83
CA ARG A 24 -28.95 16.39 9.93
C ARG A 24 -28.47 15.10 10.59
N ILE A 25 -27.23 14.67 10.29
CA ILE A 25 -26.61 13.50 10.93
C ILE A 25 -26.36 13.78 12.41
N GLU A 26 -25.91 14.97 12.74
CA GLU A 26 -25.64 15.36 14.13
C GLU A 26 -26.92 15.41 14.97
N GLU A 27 -28.00 15.98 14.42
CA GLU A 27 -29.34 15.93 15.01
C GLU A 27 -29.81 14.48 15.23
N ALA A 28 -29.63 13.62 14.22
CA ALA A 28 -30.01 12.21 14.33
C ALA A 28 -29.20 11.46 15.40
N LYS A 29 -27.90 11.75 15.53
CA LYS A 29 -27.06 11.18 16.60
C LYS A 29 -27.49 11.67 17.98
N LYS A 30 -27.86 12.94 18.12
CA LYS A 30 -28.38 13.51 19.39
C LYS A 30 -29.71 12.86 19.82
N LEU A 31 -30.46 12.31 18.88
CA LEU A 31 -31.72 11.60 19.10
C LEU A 31 -31.53 10.08 19.26
N ASP A 32 -30.30 9.60 19.50
CA ASP A 32 -29.93 8.17 19.62
C ASP A 32 -30.35 7.28 18.44
N LEU A 33 -30.57 7.87 17.26
CA LEU A 33 -30.93 7.10 16.08
C LEU A 33 -29.70 6.38 15.53
N ARG A 34 -29.84 5.06 15.32
CA ARG A 34 -28.80 4.25 14.68
C ARG A 34 -28.57 4.74 13.25
N VAL A 35 -27.46 5.44 13.03
CA VAL A 35 -27.04 5.89 11.70
C VAL A 35 -26.49 4.69 10.92
N SER A 36 -27.03 4.45 9.72
CA SER A 36 -26.54 3.39 8.84
C SER A 36 -25.11 3.67 8.38
N GLY A 37 -24.26 2.63 8.30
CA GLY A 37 -22.87 2.78 7.85
C GLY A 37 -22.74 3.39 6.45
N ARG A 38 -23.73 3.20 5.57
CA ARG A 38 -23.80 3.86 4.26
C ARG A 38 -23.94 5.38 4.36
N VAL A 39 -24.68 5.88 5.35
CA VAL A 39 -24.88 7.32 5.58
C VAL A 39 -23.58 7.97 6.03
N LEU A 40 -22.82 7.31 6.90
CA LEU A 40 -21.48 7.73 7.30
C LEU A 40 -20.51 7.75 6.11
N LEU A 41 -20.54 6.72 5.26
CA LEU A 41 -19.74 6.67 4.04
C LEU A 41 -20.07 7.85 3.11
N TYR A 42 -21.36 8.11 2.85
CA TYR A 42 -21.76 9.24 2.03
C TYR A 42 -21.37 10.59 2.64
N ALA A 43 -21.42 10.74 3.97
CA ALA A 43 -20.92 11.93 4.65
C ALA A 43 -19.42 12.15 4.37
N ALA A 44 -18.60 11.10 4.48
CA ALA A 44 -17.17 11.18 4.20
C ALA A 44 -16.88 11.54 2.73
N ILE A 45 -17.62 10.96 1.78
CA ILE A 45 -17.48 11.28 0.36
C ILE A 45 -17.86 12.75 0.10
N LEU A 46 -18.96 13.23 0.67
CA LEU A 46 -19.40 14.62 0.52
C LEU A 46 -18.38 15.62 1.10
N VAL A 47 -17.82 15.33 2.27
CA VAL A 47 -16.74 16.16 2.86
C VAL A 47 -15.54 16.24 1.94
N ARG A 48 -15.12 15.12 1.34
CA ARG A 48 -14.04 15.11 0.35
C ARG A 48 -14.39 15.95 -0.87
N MET A 49 -15.60 15.82 -1.41
CA MET A 49 -16.04 16.62 -2.56
C MET A 49 -16.07 18.11 -2.25
N LYS A 50 -16.50 18.50 -1.03
CA LYS A 50 -16.43 19.88 -0.55
C LYS A 50 -14.98 20.39 -0.49
N ALA A 51 -14.04 19.58 0.01
CA ALA A 51 -12.62 19.95 0.03
C ALA A 51 -12.05 20.14 -1.38
N ASP A 52 -12.40 19.25 -2.33
CA ASP A 52 -11.98 19.35 -3.73
C ASP A 52 -12.56 20.62 -4.39
N ALA A 53 -13.83 20.94 -4.14
CA ALA A 53 -14.51 22.14 -4.66
C ALA A 53 -13.86 23.43 -4.13
N ILE A 54 -13.58 23.50 -2.83
CA ILE A 54 -12.89 24.63 -2.20
C ILE A 54 -11.50 24.76 -2.82
N THR A 55 -10.70 23.70 -2.84
CA THR A 55 -9.33 23.72 -3.40
C THR A 55 -9.31 24.25 -4.83
N ARG A 56 -10.31 23.92 -5.66
CA ARG A 56 -10.40 24.45 -7.02
C ARG A 56 -10.73 25.94 -7.05
N SER A 57 -11.56 26.46 -6.15
CA SER A 57 -11.86 27.89 -6.06
C SER A 57 -10.66 28.75 -5.65
N MET A 58 -9.68 28.18 -4.94
CA MET A 58 -8.43 28.86 -4.56
C MET A 58 -7.34 28.82 -5.63
N GLN A 59 -7.49 28.01 -6.68
CA GLN A 59 -6.58 27.98 -7.84
C GLN A 59 -7.26 28.73 -9.00
N PRO A 60 -7.03 30.05 -9.16
CA PRO A 60 -7.47 30.75 -10.35
C PRO A 60 -6.71 30.17 -11.56
N ASP A 61 -7.47 29.76 -12.57
CA ASP A 61 -7.09 29.47 -13.95
C ASP A 61 -5.58 29.48 -14.27
N GLU A 62 -4.91 28.33 -14.14
CA GLU A 62 -3.83 27.98 -15.07
C GLU A 62 -4.49 27.54 -16.38
N CYS A 63 -4.69 28.55 -17.23
CA CYS A 63 -4.86 28.53 -18.68
C CYS A 63 -5.68 27.38 -19.27
N ASP A 64 -6.90 27.74 -19.65
CA ASP A 64 -7.57 27.21 -20.83
C ASP A 64 -6.61 27.22 -22.04
N VAL A 65 -5.94 26.10 -22.28
CA VAL A 65 -5.43 25.78 -23.62
C VAL A 65 -6.41 24.76 -24.18
N GLU A 66 -7.48 25.27 -24.78
CA GLU A 66 -8.07 24.56 -25.90
C GLU A 66 -6.93 24.39 -26.91
N ILE A 67 -6.41 23.16 -27.05
CA ILE A 67 -5.56 22.81 -28.17
C ILE A 67 -6.50 22.90 -29.38
N ILE A 68 -6.63 24.10 -29.93
CA ILE A 68 -7.07 24.32 -31.30
C ILE A 68 -5.94 23.69 -32.13
N GLU A 69 -6.13 22.43 -32.51
CA GLU A 69 -5.43 21.87 -33.66
C GLU A 69 -5.59 22.88 -34.80
N ASN A 70 -4.46 23.24 -35.42
CA ASN A 70 -4.29 24.15 -36.56
C ASN A 70 -3.84 25.58 -36.21
N LEU A 71 -2.53 25.77 -35.99
CA LEU A 71 -1.79 26.80 -36.75
C LEU A 71 -0.27 26.56 -36.74
N ALA A 72 0.24 26.24 -37.94
CA ALA A 72 1.54 26.55 -38.53
C ALA A 72 2.88 26.25 -37.79
N GLU A 73 3.73 25.53 -38.53
CA GLU A 73 5.12 25.17 -38.30
C GLU A 73 6.06 26.37 -38.04
N GLU A 74 6.89 26.32 -37.00
CA GLU A 74 8.32 26.70 -37.04
C GLU A 74 9.10 25.90 -35.96
N PRO A 75 10.36 25.48 -36.22
CA PRO A 75 11.10 24.58 -35.32
C PRO A 75 11.87 25.37 -34.26
N LEU A 76 11.68 25.03 -32.98
CA LEU A 76 12.57 25.46 -31.89
C LEU A 76 13.38 24.26 -31.39
N GLU A 77 14.69 24.47 -31.36
CA GLU A 77 15.75 23.49 -31.05
C GLU A 77 15.65 22.88 -29.65
N ASP A 78 16.16 21.64 -29.56
CA ASP A 78 16.08 20.69 -28.45
C ASP A 78 16.38 21.26 -27.06
N PHE A 79 15.38 21.22 -26.19
CA PHE A 79 15.58 21.02 -24.76
C PHE A 79 14.99 19.67 -24.38
N GLU A 80 15.84 18.67 -24.13
CA GLU A 80 15.45 17.40 -23.50
C GLU A 80 15.02 17.67 -22.04
N ILE A 81 13.79 18.12 -21.87
CA ILE A 81 13.10 18.04 -20.58
C ILE A 81 12.51 16.64 -20.54
N GLU A 82 13.07 15.78 -19.69
CA GLU A 82 12.50 14.48 -19.38
C GLU A 82 11.15 14.73 -18.67
N GLU A 83 10.08 14.82 -19.47
CA GLU A 83 8.72 15.08 -19.00
C GLU A 83 8.27 13.93 -18.09
N LEU A 84 8.38 14.14 -16.78
CA LEU A 84 7.65 13.34 -15.81
C LEU A 84 6.18 13.30 -16.25
N PRO A 85 5.53 12.13 -16.35
CA PRO A 85 4.13 12.07 -16.70
C PRO A 85 3.35 12.79 -15.61
N ILE A 86 2.93 14.02 -15.89
CA ILE A 86 2.01 14.76 -15.04
C ILE A 86 0.80 13.85 -14.92
N ALA A 87 0.64 13.23 -13.75
CA ALA A 87 -0.53 12.43 -13.45
C ALA A 87 -1.73 13.35 -13.60
N GLY A 88 -2.40 13.27 -14.76
CA GLY A 88 -3.44 14.19 -15.15
C GLY A 88 -4.41 14.37 -14.00
N ARG A 89 -4.43 15.57 -13.42
CA ARG A 89 -5.38 15.90 -12.35
C ARG A 89 -6.76 15.62 -12.94
N ARG A 90 -7.44 14.61 -12.41
CA ARG A 90 -8.78 14.24 -12.89
C ARG A 90 -9.65 15.48 -12.77
N ARG A 91 -10.13 15.99 -13.91
CA ARG A 91 -11.09 17.10 -13.93
C ARG A 91 -12.33 16.66 -13.17
N VAL A 92 -12.53 17.21 -11.97
CA VAL A 92 -13.76 17.03 -11.22
C VAL A 92 -14.79 17.89 -11.92
N ARG A 93 -15.82 17.26 -12.50
CA ARG A 93 -16.91 18.01 -13.15
C ARG A 93 -17.62 18.81 -12.08
N LYS A 94 -18.02 20.04 -12.39
CA LYS A 94 -18.93 20.79 -11.52
C LYS A 94 -20.25 20.03 -11.48
N ILE A 95 -20.62 19.52 -10.31
CA ILE A 95 -21.90 18.84 -10.12
C ILE A 95 -22.98 19.92 -10.22
N CYS A 96 -23.86 19.81 -11.23
CA CYS A 96 -24.92 20.79 -11.43
C CYS A 96 -26.25 20.27 -10.93
N THR A 97 -26.52 18.97 -11.02
CA THR A 97 -27.83 18.38 -10.70
C THR A 97 -27.80 17.36 -9.56
N LEU A 98 -28.98 17.07 -8.99
CA LEU A 98 -29.16 16.01 -7.99
C LEU A 98 -28.80 14.63 -8.53
N GLU A 99 -29.13 14.37 -9.79
CA GLU A 99 -28.84 13.10 -10.44
C GLU A 99 -27.34 12.91 -10.61
N ASP A 100 -26.62 13.97 -11.00
CA ASP A 100 -25.15 13.96 -11.09
C ASP A 100 -24.52 13.66 -9.73
N LEU A 101 -24.99 14.33 -8.66
CA LEU A 101 -24.51 14.09 -7.30
C LEU A 101 -24.71 12.62 -6.88
N ILE A 102 -25.89 12.06 -7.13
CA ILE A 102 -26.20 10.67 -6.80
C ILE A 102 -25.32 9.71 -7.63
N MET A 103 -25.10 10.02 -8.91
CA MET A 103 -24.26 9.21 -9.78
C MET A 103 -22.81 9.19 -9.30
N GLU A 104 -22.27 10.35 -8.90
CA GLU A 104 -20.91 10.45 -8.37
C GLU A 104 -20.75 9.78 -7.02
N LEU A 105 -21.74 9.91 -6.12
CA LEU A 105 -21.74 9.18 -4.85
C LEU A 105 -21.73 7.66 -5.06
N LYS A 106 -22.51 7.15 -6.03
CA LYS A 106 -22.49 5.72 -6.39
C LYS A 106 -21.14 5.28 -6.99
N LYS A 107 -20.57 6.09 -7.89
CA LYS A 107 -19.23 5.83 -8.47
C LYS A 107 -18.15 5.82 -7.39
N ALA A 108 -18.22 6.73 -6.42
CA ALA A 108 -17.31 6.78 -5.29
C ALA A 108 -17.44 5.52 -4.41
N GLU A 109 -18.67 5.08 -4.11
CA GLU A 109 -18.91 3.83 -3.38
C GLU A 109 -18.32 2.61 -4.10
N GLU A 110 -18.51 2.50 -5.42
CA GLU A 110 -17.94 1.41 -6.22
C GLU A 110 -16.41 1.43 -6.24
N MET A 111 -15.81 2.62 -6.31
CA MET A 111 -14.35 2.78 -6.25
C MET A 111 -13.80 2.35 -4.89
N GLU A 112 -14.47 2.70 -3.79
CA GLU A 112 -14.13 2.29 -2.43
C GLU A 112 -14.15 0.76 -2.30
N LYS A 113 -15.21 0.11 -2.83
CA LYS A 113 -15.34 -1.36 -2.84
C LYS A 113 -14.23 -2.02 -3.66
N ARG A 114 -13.89 -1.47 -4.82
CA ARG A 114 -12.77 -1.97 -5.65
C ARG A 114 -11.44 -1.83 -4.94
N ARG A 115 -11.20 -0.71 -4.25
CA ARG A 115 -9.97 -0.50 -3.44
C ARG A 115 -9.88 -1.49 -2.29
N LYS A 116 -10.98 -1.75 -1.59
CA LYS A 116 -11.02 -2.73 -0.50
C LYS A 116 -10.65 -4.14 -0.99
N LYS A 117 -11.28 -4.59 -2.09
CA LYS A 117 -10.94 -5.88 -2.72
C LYS A 117 -9.47 -5.95 -3.15
N ARG A 118 -8.93 -4.88 -3.73
CA ARG A 118 -7.51 -4.84 -4.13
C ARG A 118 -6.56 -4.92 -2.92
N ARG A 119 -6.89 -4.27 -1.80
CA ARG A 119 -6.11 -4.39 -0.55
C ARG A 119 -6.15 -5.81 0.00
N GLU A 120 -7.34 -6.42 0.06
CA GLU A 120 -7.50 -7.82 0.49
C GLU A 120 -6.69 -8.80 -0.39
N ILE A 121 -6.68 -8.59 -1.72
CA ILE A 121 -5.87 -9.38 -2.65
C ILE A 121 -4.36 -9.13 -2.45
N ALA A 122 -3.95 -7.89 -2.19
CA ALA A 122 -2.55 -7.56 -1.93
C ALA A 122 -2.05 -8.17 -0.62
N ASP A 123 -2.87 -8.17 0.43
CA ASP A 123 -2.54 -8.79 1.72
C ASP A 123 -2.45 -10.32 1.60
N LEU A 124 -3.33 -10.95 0.82
CA LEU A 124 -3.23 -12.38 0.49
C LEU A 124 -1.96 -12.70 -0.31
N ASN A 125 -1.63 -11.87 -1.31
CA ASN A 125 -0.40 -12.04 -2.07
C ASN A 125 0.85 -11.84 -1.22
N PHE A 126 0.82 -10.96 -0.21
CA PHE A 126 1.92 -10.82 0.75
C PHE A 126 2.15 -12.10 1.56
N VAL A 127 1.07 -12.76 1.99
CA VAL A 127 1.15 -14.06 2.69
C VAL A 127 1.61 -15.19 1.76
N VAL A 128 1.17 -15.19 0.50
CA VAL A 128 1.62 -16.16 -0.53
C VAL A 128 3.07 -15.92 -0.96
N SER A 129 3.56 -14.68 -0.86
CA SER A 129 4.95 -14.30 -1.19
C SER A 129 5.93 -14.59 -0.06
N ILE A 130 5.47 -15.08 1.09
CA ILE A 130 6.36 -15.75 2.04
C ILE A 130 6.84 -17.01 1.29
N PRO A 131 8.14 -17.12 0.94
CA PRO A 131 8.63 -18.33 0.28
C PRO A 131 8.27 -19.51 1.16
N HIS A 132 7.46 -20.44 0.63
CA HIS A 132 6.89 -21.56 1.39
C HIS A 132 7.98 -22.23 2.27
N ASP A 133 7.64 -22.47 3.55
CA ASP A 133 8.49 -23.17 4.52
C ASP A 133 9.06 -24.50 3.99
N GLU A 134 8.38 -25.14 3.02
CA GLU A 134 8.82 -26.37 2.36
C GLU A 134 10.18 -26.25 1.65
N SER A 135 10.57 -25.06 1.18
CA SER A 135 11.92 -24.85 0.62
C SER A 135 12.97 -24.72 1.72
N MET A 136 12.61 -24.15 2.88
CA MET A 136 13.55 -23.95 3.98
C MET A 136 13.92 -25.26 4.66
N GLU A 137 12.99 -26.20 4.83
CA GLU A 137 13.31 -27.51 5.39
C GLU A 137 14.32 -28.30 4.55
N LYS A 138 14.17 -28.26 3.22
CA LYS A 138 15.13 -28.89 2.30
C LYS A 138 16.51 -28.26 2.41
N LYS A 139 16.58 -26.92 2.46
CA LYS A 139 17.84 -26.18 2.67
C LYS A 139 18.49 -26.52 4.01
N ILE A 140 17.70 -26.60 5.09
CA ILE A 140 18.20 -26.98 6.42
C ILE A 140 18.83 -28.38 6.37
N LEU A 141 18.20 -29.33 5.68
CA LEU A 141 18.73 -30.70 5.54
C LEU A 141 20.02 -30.74 4.71
N GLU A 142 20.09 -29.98 3.62
CA GLU A 142 21.30 -29.84 2.81
C GLU A 142 22.47 -29.27 3.63
N VAL A 143 22.21 -28.20 4.39
CA VAL A 143 23.22 -27.58 5.27
C VAL A 143 23.63 -28.53 6.39
N GLU A 144 22.71 -29.29 6.97
CA GLU A 144 23.02 -30.29 7.98
C GLU A 144 23.98 -31.37 7.45
N ASN A 145 23.68 -31.93 6.27
CA ASN A 145 24.54 -32.93 5.63
C ASN A 145 25.91 -32.36 5.25
N PHE A 146 25.96 -31.11 4.80
CA PHE A 146 27.21 -30.44 4.47
C PHE A 146 28.08 -30.22 5.72
N LEU A 147 27.50 -29.67 6.80
CA LEU A 147 28.21 -29.40 8.04
C LEU A 147 28.67 -30.68 8.73
N THR A 148 27.84 -31.73 8.79
CA THR A 148 28.22 -33.03 9.38
C THR A 148 29.40 -33.67 8.65
N ASN A 149 29.44 -33.59 7.31
CA ASN A 149 30.54 -34.14 6.51
C ASN A 149 31.88 -33.42 6.77
N ILE A 150 31.85 -32.10 6.98
CA ILE A 150 33.08 -31.32 7.23
C ILE A 150 33.50 -31.45 8.69
N LEU A 151 32.57 -31.39 9.64
CA LEU A 151 32.86 -31.54 11.07
C LEU A 151 33.36 -32.95 11.41
N ARG A 152 33.03 -33.97 10.61
CA ARG A 152 33.67 -35.30 10.71
C ARG A 152 35.17 -35.26 10.44
N LYS A 153 35.65 -34.33 9.62
CA LYS A 153 37.07 -34.19 9.24
C LYS A 153 37.81 -33.15 10.07
N ARG A 154 37.11 -32.18 10.66
CA ARG A 154 37.68 -31.06 11.44
C ARG A 154 36.86 -30.85 12.72
N LYS A 155 37.53 -30.65 13.86
CA LYS A 155 36.87 -30.48 15.17
C LYS A 155 36.02 -29.19 15.28
N SER A 156 36.34 -28.16 14.50
CA SER A 156 35.59 -26.90 14.43
C SER A 156 35.68 -26.29 13.04
N ILE A 157 34.67 -25.49 12.67
CA ILE A 157 34.60 -24.77 11.39
C ILE A 157 34.14 -23.35 11.65
N THR A 158 34.60 -22.39 10.85
CA THR A 158 34.08 -21.03 10.86
C THR A 158 33.09 -20.76 9.73
N LEU A 159 32.07 -19.95 10.00
CA LEU A 159 30.99 -19.65 9.06
C LEU A 159 31.51 -18.96 7.79
N PHE A 160 32.46 -18.02 7.92
CA PHE A 160 33.05 -17.34 6.76
C PHE A 160 33.86 -18.27 5.85
N SER A 161 34.44 -19.36 6.38
CA SER A 161 35.15 -20.34 5.56
C SER A 161 34.23 -21.22 4.70
N VAL A 162 32.95 -21.29 5.08
CA VAL A 162 31.93 -22.12 4.43
C VAL A 162 31.09 -21.31 3.45
N ALA A 163 30.87 -20.03 3.71
CA ALA A 163 30.04 -19.18 2.87
C ALA A 163 30.78 -18.69 1.62
N GLU A 164 30.43 -19.22 0.45
CA GLU A 164 30.99 -18.81 -0.85
C GLU A 164 30.39 -17.50 -1.39
N SER A 165 29.18 -17.11 -0.96
CA SER A 165 28.45 -15.94 -1.46
C SER A 165 27.61 -15.28 -0.36
N ARG A 166 27.35 -13.97 -0.48
CA ARG A 166 26.59 -13.17 0.50
C ARG A 166 25.14 -13.63 0.66
N GLU A 167 24.49 -14.06 -0.42
CA GLU A 167 23.13 -14.60 -0.37
C GLU A 167 23.11 -15.96 0.34
N LYS A 168 24.06 -16.84 -0.01
CA LYS A 168 24.23 -18.14 0.65
C LYS A 168 24.59 -17.99 2.13
N LEU A 169 25.29 -16.92 2.52
CA LEU A 169 25.66 -16.67 3.92
C LEU A 169 24.44 -16.46 4.81
N LEU A 170 23.48 -15.64 4.35
CA LEU A 170 22.24 -15.40 5.10
C LEU A 170 21.41 -16.68 5.20
N ASP A 171 21.25 -17.40 4.10
CA ASP A 171 20.54 -18.69 4.07
C ASP A 171 21.18 -19.73 4.99
N LEU A 172 22.52 -19.83 4.97
CA LEU A 172 23.31 -20.72 5.83
C LEU A 172 23.18 -20.33 7.29
N TYR A 173 23.24 -19.04 7.61
CA TYR A 173 23.11 -18.53 8.97
C TYR A 173 21.72 -18.80 9.55
N ILE A 174 20.66 -18.53 8.80
CA ILE A 174 19.28 -18.83 9.23
C ILE A 174 19.13 -20.33 9.45
N SER A 175 19.60 -21.16 8.50
CA SER A 175 19.57 -22.63 8.62
C SER A 175 20.35 -23.12 9.84
N LEU A 176 21.51 -22.54 10.12
CA LEU A 176 22.33 -22.84 11.29
C LEU A 176 21.59 -22.50 12.59
N LEU A 177 20.94 -21.33 12.66
CA LEU A 177 20.18 -20.91 13.84
C LEU A 177 19.05 -21.91 14.16
N HIS A 178 18.37 -22.41 13.13
CA HIS A 178 17.38 -23.48 13.28
C HIS A 178 18.00 -24.78 13.81
N LEU A 179 19.19 -25.16 13.33
CA LEU A 179 19.87 -26.38 13.78
C LEU A 179 20.42 -26.26 15.21
N VAL A 180 20.86 -25.07 15.63
CA VAL A 180 21.28 -24.76 17.00
C VAL A 180 20.09 -24.82 17.96
N SER A 181 18.94 -24.26 17.55
CA SER A 181 17.68 -24.39 18.31
C SER A 181 17.27 -25.84 18.52
N ARG A 182 17.56 -26.72 17.55
CA ARG A 182 17.36 -28.18 17.64
C ARG A 182 18.46 -28.94 18.41
N LYS A 183 19.41 -28.23 19.03
CA LYS A 183 20.56 -28.79 19.78
C LYS A 183 21.44 -29.76 18.97
N LYS A 184 21.51 -29.60 17.64
CA LYS A 184 22.41 -30.43 16.80
C LYS A 184 23.84 -29.88 16.75
N PHE A 185 23.97 -28.56 16.77
CA PHE A 185 25.25 -27.86 16.72
C PHE A 185 25.32 -26.78 17.80
N TRP A 186 26.54 -26.44 18.19
CA TRP A 186 26.86 -25.32 19.05
C TRP A 186 27.51 -24.21 18.23
N MET A 187 27.08 -22.97 18.46
CA MET A 187 27.64 -21.76 17.85
C MET A 187 28.31 -20.91 18.93
N HIS A 188 29.51 -20.40 18.62
CA HIS A 188 30.22 -19.46 19.47
C HIS A 188 30.74 -18.27 18.65
N GLN A 189 30.59 -17.07 19.17
CA GLN A 189 31.06 -15.83 18.55
C GLN A 189 31.83 -15.03 19.61
N SER A 190 33.09 -14.74 19.33
CA SER A 190 33.98 -14.05 20.29
C SER A 190 33.78 -12.53 20.32
N GLU A 191 33.46 -11.93 19.17
CA GLU A 191 33.26 -10.47 19.03
C GLU A 191 31.97 -10.17 18.25
N PHE A 192 31.32 -9.03 18.54
CA PHE A 192 30.12 -8.61 17.82
C PHE A 192 30.40 -8.45 16.32
N TYR A 193 29.57 -9.08 15.48
CA TYR A 193 29.74 -9.15 14.02
C TYR A 193 31.01 -9.86 13.54
N GLY A 194 31.74 -10.54 14.44
CA GLY A 194 32.89 -11.38 14.11
C GLY A 194 32.49 -12.74 13.52
N ASP A 195 33.49 -13.56 13.22
CA ASP A 195 33.28 -14.91 12.70
C ASP A 195 32.58 -15.80 13.73
N ILE A 196 31.77 -16.74 13.23
CA ILE A 196 31.01 -17.68 14.05
C ILE A 196 31.67 -19.05 13.96
N GLU A 197 32.15 -19.55 15.10
CA GLU A 197 32.64 -20.90 15.23
C GLU A 197 31.49 -21.89 15.44
N ILE A 198 31.50 -22.97 14.66
CA ILE A 198 30.51 -24.04 14.71
C ILE A 198 31.20 -25.31 15.20
N ARG A 199 30.59 -25.96 16.19
CA ARG A 199 31.01 -27.25 16.75
C ARG A 199 29.82 -28.19 16.88
N PHE A 200 30.09 -29.49 17.04
CA PHE A 200 29.03 -30.41 17.44
C PHE A 200 28.52 -30.04 18.83
N TYR A 201 27.22 -30.24 19.04
CA TYR A 201 26.64 -30.10 20.37
C TYR A 201 27.12 -31.28 21.23
N GLU A 202 27.96 -31.00 22.22
CA GLU A 202 28.32 -31.96 23.27
C GLU A 202 27.32 -31.79 24.42
N GLU A 203 26.51 -32.82 24.64
CA GLU A 203 25.55 -32.87 25.74
C GLU A 203 26.32 -33.21 27.02
N ASN A 204 26.77 -32.17 27.73
CA ASN A 204 27.31 -32.29 29.10
C ASN A 204 26.18 -32.25 30.13
#